data_AF-A0A0K8NV95-F1
#
_entry.id   AF-A0A0K8NV95-F1
#
_cell.length_a   1.000
_cell.length_b   1.000
_cell.length_c   1.000
_cell.angle_alpha   90.00
_cell.angle_beta   90.00
_cell.angle_gamma   90.00
#
_symmetry.space_group_name_H-M   'P 1'
#
loop_
_entity.id
_entity.type
_entity.pdbx_description
1 polymer ?
#
loop_
_entity_poly.entity_id
_entity_poly.type
_entity_poly.pdbx_seq_one_letter_code
_entity_poly.pdbx_strand_id
1 'polypeptide(L)'
;MTPSTQRPEIDHRTLKLIVGVIALSFAGLTSWFAASRIESISASYYEGGWSQSFFIGFLFAVAAFLLAYNGQTRTELVLAKVAAVAALGVALYPCACAGHAARLPYVHGLSAAVLFLILAFFCLGFYRRARGKHRREADRRAVVYAVCGVLMLAAIAVLGLDVLLGGAWSRRIPRLVFVGEATALVAFGVSWLTASRTLPGLAANDERFRPLRSVNPD
;
A
#
# COMPACT_ATOMS: atom_id res chain seq x y z
N MET A 1 -22.34 9.05 -35.10
CA MET A 1 -21.72 8.02 -34.24
C MET A 1 -21.33 8.68 -32.93
N THR A 2 -22.07 8.42 -31.86
CA THR A 2 -21.62 8.77 -30.50
C THR A 2 -20.39 7.92 -30.19
N PRO A 3 -19.30 8.48 -29.63
CA PRO A 3 -18.24 7.63 -29.13
C PRO A 3 -18.83 6.83 -27.97
N SER A 4 -18.93 5.51 -28.12
CA SER A 4 -19.17 4.65 -26.97
C SER A 4 -17.95 4.80 -26.07
N THR A 5 -18.04 5.64 -25.05
CA THR A 5 -17.08 5.64 -23.96
C THR A 5 -17.27 4.31 -23.26
N GLN A 6 -16.56 3.27 -23.73
CA GLN A 6 -16.59 1.96 -23.10
C GLN A 6 -16.07 2.16 -21.68
N ARG A 7 -17.00 2.12 -20.73
CA ARG A 7 -16.68 2.22 -19.32
C ARG A 7 -15.83 0.99 -18.99
N PRO A 8 -14.64 1.15 -18.40
CA PRO A 8 -13.83 0.01 -18.03
C PRO A 8 -14.61 -0.85 -17.02
N GLU A 9 -14.64 -2.16 -17.24
CA GLU A 9 -15.28 -3.13 -16.32
C GLU A 9 -14.71 -3.02 -14.90
N ILE A 10 -13.42 -2.67 -14.78
CA ILE A 10 -12.76 -2.42 -13.51
C ILE A 10 -12.25 -0.96 -13.47
N ASP A 11 -13.00 -0.11 -12.78
CA ASP A 11 -12.63 1.29 -12.57
C ASP A 11 -11.38 1.41 -11.69
N HIS A 12 -10.41 2.20 -12.13
CA HIS A 12 -9.16 2.45 -11.40
C HIS A 12 -9.40 3.10 -10.01
N ARG A 13 -10.53 3.77 -9.80
CA ARG A 13 -10.95 4.33 -8.51
C ARG A 13 -11.44 3.23 -7.57
N THR A 14 -12.14 2.24 -8.09
CA THR A 14 -12.53 1.02 -7.34
C THR A 14 -11.29 0.24 -6.93
N LEU A 15 -10.32 0.05 -7.83
CA LEU A 15 -9.02 -0.56 -7.49
C LEU A 15 -8.35 0.18 -6.32
N LYS A 16 -8.30 1.52 -6.40
CA LYS A 16 -7.70 2.35 -5.35
C LYS A 16 -8.43 2.23 -4.02
N LEU A 17 -9.76 2.18 -4.05
CA LEU A 17 -10.60 2.01 -2.88
C LEU A 17 -10.32 0.66 -2.20
N ILE A 18 -10.40 -0.44 -2.95
CA ILE A 18 -10.24 -1.80 -2.40
C ILE A 18 -8.84 -1.98 -1.82
N VAL A 19 -7.80 -1.64 -2.59
CA VAL A 19 -6.40 -1.75 -2.13
C VAL A 19 -6.15 -0.83 -0.92
N GLY A 20 -6.73 0.38 -0.90
CA GLY A 20 -6.65 1.27 0.26
C GLY A 20 -7.27 0.67 1.52
N VAL A 21 -8.44 0.03 1.42
CA VAL A 21 -9.10 -0.65 2.53
C VAL A 21 -8.31 -1.86 3.01
N ILE A 22 -7.75 -2.65 2.08
CA ILE A 22 -6.86 -3.77 2.41
C ILE A 22 -5.66 -3.24 3.21
N ALA A 23 -4.99 -2.20 2.73
CA ALA A 23 -3.82 -1.63 3.39
C ALA A 23 -4.11 -1.08 4.80
N LEU A 24 -5.24 -0.39 4.98
CA LEU A 24 -5.66 0.15 6.28
C LEU A 24 -5.97 -0.94 7.31
N SER A 25 -6.54 -2.06 6.86
CA SER A 25 -6.90 -3.17 7.73
C SER A 25 -5.77 -4.18 7.95
N PHE A 26 -4.74 -4.17 7.09
CA PHE A 26 -3.68 -5.18 7.05
C PHE A 26 -3.04 -5.41 8.42
N ALA A 27 -2.34 -4.41 8.97
CA ALA A 27 -1.60 -4.55 10.22
C ALA A 27 -2.50 -4.90 11.42
N GLY A 28 -3.73 -4.38 11.41
CA GLY A 28 -4.71 -4.63 12.47
C GLY A 28 -5.19 -6.08 12.46
N LEU A 29 -5.61 -6.59 11.30
CA LEU A 29 -6.13 -7.95 11.18
C LEU A 29 -5.04 -8.99 11.41
N THR A 30 -3.84 -8.80 10.85
CA THR A 30 -2.76 -9.75 11.09
C THR A 30 -2.31 -9.79 12.55
N SER A 31 -2.28 -8.64 13.23
CA SER A 31 -1.95 -8.58 14.66
C SER A 31 -3.09 -9.07 15.57
N TRP A 32 -4.36 -8.87 15.18
CA TRP A 32 -5.52 -9.28 15.98
C TRP A 32 -5.69 -10.79 16.00
N PHE A 33 -5.44 -11.44 14.86
CA PHE A 33 -5.57 -12.89 14.71
C PHE A 33 -4.28 -13.67 14.98
N ALA A 34 -3.21 -13.01 15.40
CA ALA A 34 -1.98 -13.66 15.82
C ALA A 34 -2.16 -14.32 17.19
N ALA A 35 -1.58 -15.50 17.39
CA ALA A 35 -1.52 -16.17 18.68
C ALA A 35 -0.51 -15.49 19.62
N SER A 36 0.52 -14.85 19.06
CA SER A 36 1.55 -14.13 19.79
C SER A 36 1.63 -12.65 19.40
N ARG A 37 2.34 -11.85 20.20
CA ARG A 37 2.57 -10.43 19.91
C ARG A 37 3.62 -10.29 18.81
N ILE A 38 3.17 -10.24 17.55
CA ILE A 38 4.05 -10.13 16.38
C ILE A 38 4.92 -8.85 16.38
N GLU A 39 6.20 -9.02 16.08
CA GLU A 39 7.21 -7.95 16.00
C GLU A 39 7.36 -7.33 14.61
N SER A 40 6.80 -7.98 13.59
CA SER A 40 6.66 -7.53 12.19
C SER A 40 5.35 -8.08 11.64
N ILE A 41 4.71 -7.38 10.70
CA ILE A 41 3.54 -7.85 9.94
C ILE A 41 3.89 -9.13 9.18
N SER A 42 5.12 -9.25 8.68
CA SER A 42 5.57 -10.45 7.98
C SER A 42 5.77 -11.66 8.91
N ALA A 43 5.89 -11.45 10.23
CA ALA A 43 5.92 -12.55 11.19
C ALA A 43 4.59 -13.33 11.24
N SER A 44 3.48 -12.71 10.81
CA SER A 44 2.20 -13.37 10.65
C SER A 44 2.23 -14.57 9.70
N TYR A 45 3.24 -14.66 8.82
CA TYR A 45 3.46 -15.86 8.03
C TYR A 45 3.63 -17.12 8.89
N TYR A 46 4.30 -16.99 10.04
CA TYR A 46 4.64 -18.11 10.93
C TYR A 46 3.62 -18.34 12.05
N GLU A 47 2.71 -17.39 12.30
CA GLU A 47 1.61 -17.55 13.25
C GLU A 47 0.60 -18.62 12.83
N GLY A 48 0.55 -18.95 11.53
CA GLY A 48 -0.45 -19.86 10.99
C GLY A 48 -1.87 -19.31 11.02
N GLY A 49 -2.85 -20.19 10.80
CA GLY A 49 -4.27 -19.90 10.95
C GLY A 49 -4.75 -18.63 10.22
N TRP A 50 -5.53 -17.82 10.92
CA TRP A 50 -6.14 -16.60 10.36
C TRP A 50 -5.11 -15.49 10.10
N SER A 51 -4.13 -15.30 10.99
CA SER A 51 -3.09 -14.27 10.82
C SER A 51 -2.30 -14.47 9.51
N GLN A 52 -1.86 -15.71 9.25
CA GLN A 52 -1.18 -16.09 8.01
C GLN A 52 -2.11 -15.93 6.79
N SER A 53 -3.37 -16.35 6.92
CA SER A 53 -4.34 -16.28 5.82
C SER A 53 -4.60 -14.83 5.38
N PHE A 54 -4.75 -13.91 6.34
CA PHE A 54 -4.86 -12.47 6.03
C PHE A 54 -3.58 -11.94 5.38
N PHE A 55 -2.41 -12.26 5.93
CA PHE A 55 -1.13 -11.80 5.38
C PHE A 55 -0.94 -12.20 3.91
N ILE A 56 -1.07 -13.49 3.61
CA ILE A 56 -0.88 -14.02 2.25
C ILE A 56 -2.02 -13.55 1.34
N GLY A 57 -3.28 -13.70 1.78
CA GLY A 57 -4.46 -13.35 0.98
C GLY A 57 -4.50 -11.88 0.57
N PHE A 58 -4.14 -10.97 1.49
CA PHE A 58 -4.08 -9.54 1.17
C PHE A 58 -2.98 -9.21 0.17
N LEU A 59 -1.80 -9.82 0.28
CA LEU A 59 -0.72 -9.59 -0.68
C LEU A 59 -1.06 -10.13 -2.07
N PHE A 60 -1.73 -11.28 -2.17
CA PHE A 60 -2.24 -11.80 -3.44
C PHE A 60 -3.30 -10.89 -4.05
N ALA A 61 -4.25 -10.38 -3.25
CA ALA A 61 -5.24 -9.43 -3.72
C ALA A 61 -4.61 -8.12 -4.19
N VAL A 62 -3.67 -7.56 -3.41
CA VAL A 62 -2.91 -6.36 -3.78
C VAL A 62 -2.12 -6.60 -5.07
N ALA A 63 -1.46 -7.75 -5.22
CA ALA A 63 -0.74 -8.09 -6.44
C ALA A 63 -1.67 -8.13 -7.66
N ALA A 64 -2.81 -8.82 -7.57
CA ALA A 64 -3.78 -8.90 -8.67
C ALA A 64 -4.32 -7.52 -9.06
N PHE A 65 -4.66 -6.67 -8.08
CA PHE A 65 -5.17 -5.33 -8.34
C PHE A 65 -4.11 -4.38 -8.89
N LEU A 66 -2.86 -4.47 -8.43
CA LEU A 66 -1.75 -3.72 -9.02
C LEU A 66 -1.42 -4.20 -10.44
N LEU A 67 -1.59 -5.49 -10.72
CA LEU A 67 -1.46 -6.04 -12.07
C LEU A 67 -2.59 -5.55 -12.99
N ALA A 68 -3.80 -5.32 -12.48
CA ALA A 68 -4.88 -4.69 -13.24
C ALA A 68 -4.73 -3.16 -13.35
N TYR A 69 -4.01 -2.53 -12.43
CA TYR A 69 -3.81 -1.08 -12.41
C TYR A 69 -2.82 -0.63 -13.48
N ASN A 70 -3.27 0.28 -14.36
CA ASN A 70 -2.44 0.81 -15.46
C ASN A 70 -1.91 2.22 -15.19
N GLY A 71 -2.42 2.92 -14.17
CA GLY A 71 -2.05 4.32 -13.93
C GLY A 71 -2.43 5.25 -15.09
N GLN A 72 -1.85 6.45 -15.10
CA GLN A 72 -2.05 7.47 -16.14
C GLN A 72 -0.85 7.63 -17.08
N THR A 73 0.30 7.05 -16.74
CA THR A 73 1.54 7.17 -17.52
C THR A 73 2.17 5.80 -17.71
N ARG A 74 3.03 5.64 -18.73
CA ARG A 74 3.80 4.40 -18.94
C ARG A 74 4.66 4.04 -17.73
N THR A 75 5.22 5.03 -17.05
CA THR A 75 5.98 4.83 -15.81
C THR A 75 5.09 4.23 -14.71
N GLU A 76 3.89 4.80 -14.49
CA GLU A 76 2.97 4.24 -13.50
C GLU A 76 2.51 2.83 -13.85
N LEU A 77 2.30 2.54 -15.14
CA LEU A 77 1.96 1.21 -15.62
C LEU A 77 3.05 0.20 -15.27
N VAL A 78 4.30 0.48 -15.64
CA VAL A 78 5.43 -0.43 -15.39
C VAL A 78 5.64 -0.61 -13.89
N LEU A 79 5.65 0.48 -13.13
CA LEU A 79 5.82 0.42 -11.68
C LEU A 79 4.70 -0.37 -11.00
N ALA A 80 3.45 -0.29 -11.49
CA ALA A 80 2.36 -1.10 -10.97
C ALA A 80 2.61 -2.60 -11.19
N LYS A 81 3.13 -3.01 -12.36
CA LYS A 81 3.45 -4.43 -12.62
C LYS A 81 4.63 -4.91 -11.78
N VAL A 82 5.66 -4.07 -11.62
CA VAL A 82 6.79 -4.38 -10.74
C VAL A 82 6.33 -4.51 -9.28
N ALA A 83 5.47 -3.62 -8.81
CA ALA A 83 4.90 -3.70 -7.47
C ALA A 83 4.01 -4.94 -7.29
N ALA A 84 3.28 -5.38 -8.32
CA ALA A 84 2.52 -6.62 -8.27
C ALA A 84 3.44 -7.85 -8.08
N VAL A 85 4.54 -7.93 -8.85
CA VAL A 85 5.53 -8.99 -8.70
C VAL A 85 6.21 -8.92 -7.32
N ALA A 86 6.55 -7.72 -6.85
CA ALA A 86 7.12 -7.51 -5.52
C ALA A 86 6.16 -7.95 -4.40
N ALA A 87 4.86 -7.66 -4.50
CA ALA A 87 3.86 -8.13 -3.54
C ALA A 87 3.78 -9.67 -3.50
N LEU A 88 3.83 -10.34 -4.65
CA LEU A 88 3.94 -11.81 -4.70
C LEU A 88 5.26 -12.29 -4.07
N GLY A 89 6.36 -11.58 -4.29
CA GLY A 89 7.64 -11.84 -3.64
C GLY A 89 7.55 -11.83 -2.12
N VAL A 90 6.86 -10.85 -1.54
CA VAL A 90 6.61 -10.80 -0.09
C VAL A 90 5.71 -11.94 0.37
N ALA A 91 4.68 -12.30 -0.41
CA ALA A 91 3.70 -13.32 -0.03
C ALA A 91 4.25 -14.75 -0.09
N LEU A 92 5.08 -15.04 -1.09
CA LEU A 92 5.56 -16.38 -1.42
C LEU A 92 6.91 -16.71 -0.76
N TYR A 93 7.71 -15.71 -0.41
CA TYR A 93 9.02 -15.90 0.21
C TYR A 93 9.00 -15.34 1.64
N PRO A 94 8.95 -16.20 2.67
CA PRO A 94 8.84 -15.76 4.08
C PRO A 94 10.05 -14.96 4.58
N CYS A 95 9.83 -14.08 5.56
CA CYS A 95 10.92 -13.34 6.19
C CYS A 95 11.82 -14.22 7.06
N ALA A 96 13.09 -13.81 7.22
CA ALA A 96 13.94 -14.28 8.31
C ALA A 96 13.59 -13.48 9.57
N CYS A 97 12.66 -14.00 10.37
CA CYS A 97 12.02 -13.28 11.47
C CYS A 97 11.42 -14.30 12.45
N ALA A 98 11.09 -13.87 13.68
CA ALA A 98 10.47 -14.73 14.70
C ALA A 98 11.20 -16.07 14.92
N GLY A 99 12.54 -16.07 14.90
CA GLY A 99 13.37 -17.28 15.06
C GLY A 99 13.44 -18.20 13.85
N HIS A 100 12.81 -17.87 12.74
CA HIS A 100 12.80 -18.67 11.51
C HIS A 100 13.80 -18.11 10.49
N ALA A 101 14.53 -19.01 9.81
CA ALA A 101 15.42 -18.65 8.70
C ALA A 101 14.64 -18.48 7.40
N ALA A 102 15.06 -17.54 6.55
CA ALA A 102 14.48 -17.39 5.22
C ALA A 102 14.87 -18.57 4.31
N ARG A 103 13.91 -19.10 3.56
CA ARG A 103 14.17 -20.14 2.54
C ARG A 103 15.09 -19.63 1.43
N LEU A 104 14.86 -18.40 0.95
CA LEU A 104 15.73 -17.69 0.05
C LEU A 104 16.12 -16.35 0.70
N PRO A 105 17.38 -16.19 1.11
CA PRO A 105 17.86 -14.95 1.73
C PRO A 105 17.55 -13.73 0.85
N TYR A 106 17.26 -12.60 1.50
CA TYR A 106 17.03 -11.28 0.90
C TYR A 106 15.80 -11.12 -0.01
N VAL A 107 15.23 -12.19 -0.59
CA VAL A 107 14.10 -12.08 -1.53
C VAL A 107 12.91 -11.37 -0.89
N HIS A 108 12.53 -11.75 0.33
CA HIS A 108 11.44 -11.10 1.07
C HIS A 108 11.73 -9.61 1.29
N GLY A 109 12.89 -9.30 1.87
CA GLY A 109 13.27 -7.93 2.24
C GLY A 109 13.40 -7.01 1.03
N LEU A 110 14.01 -7.49 -0.06
CA LEU A 110 14.14 -6.73 -1.30
C LEU A 110 12.77 -6.51 -1.96
N SER A 111 11.92 -7.54 -1.98
CA SER A 111 10.55 -7.42 -2.50
C SER A 111 9.74 -6.41 -1.70
N ALA A 112 9.84 -6.43 -0.37
CA ALA A 112 9.19 -5.45 0.49
C ALA A 112 9.71 -4.03 0.22
N ALA A 113 11.03 -3.84 0.17
CA ALA A 113 11.64 -2.54 -0.13
C ALA A 113 11.17 -1.98 -1.48
N VAL A 114 11.20 -2.80 -2.54
CA VAL A 114 10.73 -2.42 -3.88
C VAL A 114 9.24 -2.06 -3.85
N LEU A 115 8.40 -2.88 -3.22
CA LEU A 115 6.97 -2.61 -3.08
C LEU A 115 6.74 -1.24 -2.42
N PHE A 116 7.24 -1.03 -1.20
CA PHE A 116 6.99 0.19 -0.45
C PHE A 116 7.57 1.44 -1.14
N LEU A 117 8.74 1.36 -1.79
CA LEU A 117 9.30 2.48 -2.56
C LEU A 117 8.40 2.86 -3.74
N ILE A 118 7.82 1.89 -4.45
CA ILE A 118 6.88 2.16 -5.55
C ILE A 118 5.58 2.76 -5.02
N LEU A 119 5.05 2.26 -3.90
CA LEU A 119 3.85 2.84 -3.29
C LEU A 119 4.07 4.29 -2.83
N ALA A 120 5.27 4.60 -2.30
CA ALA A 120 5.69 5.97 -2.00
C ALA A 120 5.78 6.84 -3.27
N PHE A 121 6.32 6.30 -4.37
CA PHE A 121 6.34 6.98 -5.66
C PHE A 121 4.93 7.33 -6.16
N PHE A 122 3.95 6.44 -6.02
CA PHE A 122 2.56 6.76 -6.39
C PHE A 122 1.98 7.93 -5.59
N CYS A 123 2.37 8.10 -4.32
CA CYS A 123 1.97 9.27 -3.53
C CYS A 123 2.52 10.57 -4.11
N LEU A 124 3.78 10.56 -4.58
CA LEU A 124 4.35 11.71 -5.28
C LEU A 124 3.58 12.02 -6.59
N GLY A 125 3.21 10.99 -7.35
CA GLY A 125 2.38 11.12 -8.54
C GLY A 125 1.01 11.75 -8.23
N PHE A 126 0.33 11.27 -7.18
CA PHE A 126 -0.95 11.85 -6.73
C PHE A 126 -0.80 13.29 -6.23
N TYR A 127 0.26 13.59 -5.48
CA TYR A 127 0.59 14.93 -5.01
C TYR A 127 0.72 15.92 -6.17
N ARG A 128 1.57 15.61 -7.16
CA ARG A 128 1.82 16.48 -8.31
C ARG A 128 0.54 16.78 -9.09
N ARG A 129 -0.28 15.76 -9.31
CA ARG A 129 -1.59 15.91 -9.98
C ARG A 129 -2.57 16.77 -9.18
N ALA A 130 -2.60 16.60 -7.86
CA ALA A 130 -3.50 17.36 -7.01
C ALA A 130 -3.14 18.85 -6.98
N ARG A 131 -1.84 19.16 -6.91
CA ARG A 131 -1.33 20.55 -6.95
C ARG A 131 -1.61 21.26 -8.27
N GLY A 132 -1.60 20.55 -9.39
CA GLY A 132 -1.88 21.13 -10.70
C GLY A 132 -3.34 21.54 -10.93
N LYS A 133 -4.29 21.19 -10.03
CA LYS A 133 -5.71 21.51 -10.19
C LYS A 133 -6.13 22.86 -9.60
N HIS A 134 -5.30 23.49 -8.75
CA HIS A 134 -5.56 24.80 -8.15
C HIS A 134 -6.98 24.97 -7.56
N ARG A 135 -7.50 23.92 -6.90
CA ARG A 135 -8.80 23.91 -6.19
C ARG A 135 -8.59 23.50 -4.73
N ARG A 136 -9.42 24.04 -3.83
CA ARG A 136 -9.30 23.83 -2.38
C ARG A 136 -9.31 22.34 -1.97
N GLU A 137 -10.21 21.55 -2.55
CA GLU A 137 -10.29 20.10 -2.31
C GLU A 137 -9.04 19.38 -2.82
N ALA A 138 -8.53 19.79 -3.99
CA ALA A 138 -7.33 19.22 -4.56
C ALA A 138 -6.09 19.56 -3.73
N ASP A 139 -5.97 20.78 -3.21
CA ASP A 139 -4.89 21.17 -2.30
C ASP A 139 -4.91 20.37 -1.00
N ARG A 140 -6.10 20.11 -0.43
CA ARG A 140 -6.23 19.23 0.74
C ARG A 140 -5.74 17.81 0.43
N ARG A 141 -6.12 17.24 -0.72
CA ARG A 141 -5.61 15.93 -1.15
C ARG A 141 -4.10 15.96 -1.35
N ALA A 142 -3.54 17.04 -1.91
CA ALA A 142 -2.09 17.19 -2.06
C ALA A 142 -1.37 17.11 -0.71
N VAL A 143 -1.88 17.80 0.32
CA VAL A 143 -1.31 17.70 1.68
C VAL A 143 -1.36 16.26 2.19
N VAL A 144 -2.49 15.56 2.04
CA VAL A 144 -2.61 14.15 2.42
C VAL A 144 -1.56 13.30 1.71
N TYR A 145 -1.41 13.43 0.39
CA TYR A 145 -0.42 12.67 -0.38
C TYR A 145 1.02 12.96 0.05
N ALA A 146 1.33 14.23 0.36
CA ALA A 146 2.67 14.63 0.82
C ALA A 146 2.99 14.02 2.20
N VAL A 147 2.08 14.14 3.16
CA VAL A 147 2.25 13.57 4.50
C VAL A 147 2.40 12.05 4.43
N CYS A 148 1.52 11.36 3.69
CA CYS A 148 1.61 9.92 3.49
C CYS A 148 2.93 9.50 2.83
N GLY A 149 3.37 10.23 1.81
CA GLY A 149 4.66 9.99 1.14
C GLY A 149 5.84 10.12 2.09
N VAL A 150 5.88 11.19 2.89
CA VAL A 150 6.93 11.43 3.89
C VAL A 150 6.94 10.34 4.96
N LEU A 151 5.77 9.96 5.49
CA LEU A 151 5.66 8.91 6.51
C LEU A 151 6.18 7.56 5.99
N MET A 152 5.85 7.18 4.75
CA MET A 152 6.38 5.95 4.15
C MET A 152 7.89 6.01 3.97
N LEU A 153 8.42 7.12 3.43
CA LEU A 153 9.86 7.26 3.23
C LEU A 153 10.63 7.27 4.56
N ALA A 154 10.08 7.92 5.59
CA ALA A 154 10.65 7.90 6.94
C ALA A 154 10.65 6.48 7.53
N ALA A 155 9.55 5.74 7.41
CA ALA A 155 9.49 4.35 7.86
C ALA A 155 10.51 3.46 7.12
N ILE A 156 10.59 3.57 5.79
CA ILE A 156 11.58 2.84 4.97
C ILE A 156 13.00 3.20 5.41
N ALA A 157 13.30 4.49 5.62
CA ALA A 157 14.62 4.94 6.05
C ALA A 157 14.99 4.42 7.44
N VAL A 158 14.06 4.48 8.41
CA VAL A 158 14.29 3.97 9.77
C VAL A 158 14.57 2.47 9.75
N LEU A 159 13.74 1.68 9.06
CA LEU A 159 13.91 0.23 9.00
C LEU A 159 15.16 -0.16 8.18
N GLY A 160 15.43 0.53 7.08
CA GLY A 160 16.63 0.32 6.29
C GLY A 160 17.91 0.64 7.06
N LEU A 161 17.94 1.74 7.82
CA LEU A 161 19.06 2.09 8.70
C LEU A 161 19.22 1.07 9.82
N ASP A 162 18.14 0.61 10.45
CA ASP A 162 18.23 -0.44 11.48
C ASP A 162 18.87 -1.72 10.93
N VAL A 163 18.51 -2.14 9.71
CA VAL A 163 19.14 -3.27 9.02
C VAL A 163 20.64 -3.04 8.79
N LEU A 164 21.02 -1.85 8.30
CA LEU A 164 22.44 -1.50 8.05
C LEU A 164 23.26 -1.43 9.35
N LEU A 165 22.62 -1.08 10.47
CA LEU A 165 23.23 -1.04 11.81
C LEU A 165 23.16 -2.39 12.54
N GLY A 166 22.80 -3.47 11.84
CA GLY A 166 22.73 -4.82 12.42
C GLY A 166 21.65 -4.95 13.51
N GLY A 167 20.50 -4.31 13.33
CA GLY A 167 19.37 -4.37 14.26
C GLY A 167 19.64 -3.67 15.59
N ALA A 168 20.43 -2.60 15.60
CA ALA A 168 20.78 -1.89 16.83
C ALA A 168 19.56 -1.29 17.54
N TRP A 169 18.53 -0.87 16.80
CA TRP A 169 17.31 -0.27 17.34
C TRP A 169 16.23 -1.32 17.58
N SER A 170 16.01 -2.25 16.66
CA SER A 170 15.01 -3.32 16.84
C SER A 170 15.31 -4.21 18.04
N ARG A 171 16.59 -4.42 18.40
CA ARG A 171 16.98 -5.11 19.64
C ARG A 171 16.62 -4.37 20.92
N ARG A 172 16.46 -3.04 20.87
CA ARG A 172 16.17 -2.19 22.04
C ARG A 172 14.71 -1.75 22.11
N ILE A 173 14.05 -1.65 20.96
CA ILE A 173 12.67 -1.17 20.81
C ILE A 173 11.84 -2.35 20.27
N PRO A 174 11.18 -3.11 21.16
CA PRO A 174 10.31 -4.20 20.73
C PRO A 174 9.23 -3.67 19.78
N ARG A 175 9.03 -4.36 18.65
CA ARG A 175 8.07 -4.01 17.58
C ARG A 175 8.40 -2.75 16.75
N LEU A 176 9.64 -2.25 16.77
CA LEU A 176 10.06 -1.18 15.86
C LEU A 176 9.71 -1.51 14.40
N VAL A 177 9.96 -2.75 13.98
CA VAL A 177 9.68 -3.23 12.62
C VAL A 177 8.18 -3.18 12.33
N PHE A 178 7.34 -3.79 13.18
CA PHE A 178 5.90 -3.75 13.05
C PHE A 178 5.35 -2.32 12.97
N VAL A 179 5.80 -1.41 13.83
CA VAL A 179 5.31 -0.01 13.84
C VAL A 179 5.72 0.72 12.57
N GLY A 180 6.94 0.49 12.08
CA GLY A 180 7.40 1.04 10.80
C GLY A 180 6.57 0.52 9.62
N GLU A 181 6.38 -0.79 9.53
CA GLU A 181 5.57 -1.43 8.48
C GLU A 181 4.10 -0.98 8.53
N ALA A 182 3.51 -0.94 9.73
CA ALA A 182 2.12 -0.51 9.93
C ALA A 182 1.95 0.97 9.57
N THR A 183 2.90 1.82 9.95
CA THR A 183 2.87 3.25 9.61
C THR A 183 2.96 3.45 8.09
N ALA A 184 3.84 2.73 7.41
CA ALA A 184 3.95 2.78 5.96
C ALA A 184 2.67 2.28 5.26
N LEU A 185 2.09 1.16 5.72
CA LEU A 185 0.85 0.61 5.14
C LEU A 185 -0.37 1.49 5.41
N VAL A 186 -0.52 2.05 6.62
CA VAL A 186 -1.61 2.96 6.93
C VAL A 186 -1.48 4.24 6.11
N ALA A 187 -0.28 4.83 6.02
CA ALA A 187 -0.02 6.00 5.18
C ALA A 187 -0.35 5.71 3.71
N PHE A 188 0.07 4.56 3.18
CA PHE A 188 -0.31 4.09 1.84
C PHE A 188 -1.83 3.98 1.69
N GLY A 189 -2.50 3.31 2.63
CA GLY A 189 -3.94 3.08 2.61
C GLY A 189 -4.75 4.37 2.62
N VAL A 190 -4.37 5.35 3.45
CA VAL A 190 -4.99 6.69 3.48
C VAL A 190 -4.79 7.42 2.14
N SER A 191 -3.60 7.36 1.56
CA SER A 191 -3.31 7.96 0.26
C SER A 191 -4.16 7.33 -0.85
N TRP A 192 -4.23 6.01 -0.92
CA TRP A 192 -5.00 5.31 -1.94
C TRP A 192 -6.51 5.49 -1.77
N LEU A 193 -7.01 5.47 -0.54
CA LEU A 193 -8.41 5.80 -0.23
C LEU A 193 -8.74 7.23 -0.68
N THR A 194 -7.86 8.19 -0.43
CA THR A 194 -8.03 9.57 -0.90
C THR A 194 -8.00 9.66 -2.42
N ALA A 195 -7.12 8.89 -3.08
CA ALA A 195 -7.01 8.83 -4.54
C ALA A 195 -8.18 8.11 -5.23
N SER A 196 -8.99 7.34 -4.50
CA SER A 196 -10.25 6.76 -5.00
C SER A 196 -11.35 7.80 -5.24
N ARG A 197 -11.22 9.01 -4.68
CA ARG A 197 -12.20 10.11 -4.73
C ARG A 197 -13.57 9.77 -4.13
N THR A 198 -13.63 8.84 -3.18
CA THR A 198 -14.87 8.46 -2.47
C THR A 198 -15.19 9.34 -1.26
N LEU A 199 -14.17 9.93 -0.63
CA LEU A 199 -14.29 10.66 0.63
C LEU A 199 -14.93 12.06 0.45
N PRO A 200 -16.01 12.39 1.19
CA PRO A 200 -16.61 13.72 1.16
C PRO A 200 -15.64 14.77 1.74
N GLY A 201 -15.64 15.98 1.18
CA GLY A 201 -14.76 17.07 1.61
C GLY A 201 -13.31 17.01 1.09
N LEU A 202 -12.88 15.86 0.56
CA LEU A 202 -11.62 15.69 -0.18
C LEU A 202 -11.85 15.53 -1.69
N ALA A 203 -12.98 14.97 -2.11
CA ALA A 203 -13.44 14.99 -3.50
C ALA A 203 -14.49 16.09 -3.68
N ALA A 204 -14.31 16.95 -4.69
CA ALA A 204 -15.35 17.90 -5.09
C ALA A 204 -16.59 17.15 -5.58
N ASN A 205 -17.78 17.77 -5.49
CA ASN A 205 -19.04 17.08 -5.81
C ASN A 205 -19.09 16.56 -7.26
N ASP A 206 -18.46 17.29 -8.18
CA ASP A 206 -18.28 16.97 -9.60
C ASP A 206 -17.16 15.95 -9.86
N GLU A 207 -16.34 15.60 -8.87
CA GLU A 207 -15.26 14.59 -8.98
C GLU A 207 -15.54 13.33 -8.14
N ARG A 208 -16.60 13.33 -7.32
CA ARG A 208 -16.83 12.31 -6.30
C ARG A 208 -17.26 10.99 -6.93
N PHE A 209 -16.47 9.96 -6.66
CA PHE A 209 -16.76 8.59 -7.03
C PHE A 209 -17.68 7.92 -6.01
N ARG A 210 -18.71 7.23 -6.49
CA ARG A 210 -19.66 6.46 -5.71
C ARG A 210 -19.72 5.05 -6.30
N PRO A 211 -19.12 4.03 -5.64
CA PRO A 211 -18.95 2.70 -6.24
C PRO A 211 -20.28 2.00 -6.56
N LEU A 212 -21.34 2.30 -5.79
CA LEU A 212 -22.68 1.73 -5.99
C LEU A 212 -23.54 2.46 -7.04
N ARG A 213 -23.00 3.48 -7.74
CA ARG A 213 -23.74 4.22 -8.78
C ARG A 213 -23.37 3.75 -10.19
N SER A 214 -24.40 3.58 -11.01
CA SER A 214 -24.26 3.29 -12.44
C SER A 214 -23.66 4.45 -13.24
N VAL A 215 -23.73 5.69 -12.76
CA VAL A 215 -23.11 6.87 -13.39
C VAL A 215 -22.20 7.57 -12.39
N ASN A 216 -20.97 7.82 -12.79
CA ASN A 216 -19.96 8.53 -12.02
C ASN A 216 -19.30 9.61 -12.89
N PRO A 217 -18.80 10.71 -12.29
CA PRO A 217 -18.01 11.69 -13.03
C PRO A 217 -16.69 11.09 -13.52
N ASP A 218 -16.20 11.53 -14.68
CA ASP A 218 -14.95 11.08 -15.29
C ASP A 218 -13.68 11.42 -14.48
#